data_AF-A0A7S7TEK9-F1
#
_entry.id   AF-A0A7S7TEK9-F1
#
_cell.length_a   1.000
_cell.length_b   1.000
_cell.length_c   1.000
_cell.angle_alpha   90.00
_cell.angle_beta   90.00
_cell.angle_gamma   90.00
#
_symmetry.space_group_name_H-M   'P 1'
#
loop_
_entity.id
_entity.type
_entity.pdbx_description
1 polymer ?
#
loop_
_entity_poly.entity_id
_entity_poly.type
_entity_poly.pdbx_seq_one_letter_code
_entity_poly.pdbx_strand_id
1 'polypeptide(L)' 'MAIRTRKLLGTIFLLILVVVWSLLGMTVAQTPWLANSGLLQAIFYVVAGLGWVLPAMPIVAWMSRPDRA' A
#
# COMPACT_ATOMS: atom_id res chain seq x y z
N MET A 1 -6.35 4.53 23.92
CA MET A 1 -6.07 5.71 23.07
C MET A 1 -7.41 6.20 22.54
N ALA A 2 -7.67 7.52 22.55
CA ALA A 2 -8.88 8.04 21.93
C ALA A 2 -8.89 7.72 20.42
N ILE A 3 -10.04 7.32 19.88
CA ILE A 3 -10.21 6.94 18.46
C ILE A 3 -9.68 7.96 17.46
N ARG A 4 -9.68 9.26 17.82
CA ARG A 4 -9.17 10.36 16.98
C ARG A 4 -7.66 10.27 16.75
N THR A 5 -6.88 9.93 17.78
CA THR A 5 -5.42 9.75 17.67
C THR A 5 -5.07 8.51 16.86
N ARG A 6 -5.83 7.43 17.02
CA ARG A 6 -5.64 6.17 16.28
C ARG A 6 -5.90 6.35 14.78
N LYS A 7 -6.89 7.18 14.42
CA LYS A 7 -7.14 7.59 13.02
C LYS A 7 -6.01 8.45 12.46
N LEU A 8 -5.53 9.46 13.20
CA LEU A 8 -4.42 10.31 12.75
C LEU A 8 -3.15 9.49 12.45
N LEU A 9 -2.76 8.62 13.38
CA LEU A 9 -1.61 7.74 13.20
C LEU A 9 -1.84 6.75 12.05
N GLY A 10 -3.04 6.16 11.96
CA GLY A 10 -3.42 5.28 10.85
C GLY A 10 -3.25 5.93 9.48
N THR A 11 -3.70 7.19 9.33
CA THR A 11 -3.50 7.96 8.09
C THR A 11 -2.02 8.17 7.78
N ILE A 12 -1.20 8.53 8.77
CA ILE A 12 0.24 8.72 8.57
C ILE A 12 0.90 7.41 8.13
N PHE A 13 0.59 6.28 8.76
CA PHE A 13 1.12 4.97 8.36
C PHE A 13 0.68 4.59 6.95
N LEU A 14 -0.57 4.86 6.56
CA LEU A 14 -1.03 4.64 5.20
C LEU A 14 -0.31 5.51 4.18
N LEU A 15 -0.08 6.78 4.49
CA LEU A 15 0.68 7.67 3.60
C LEU A 15 2.11 7.18 3.40
N ILE A 16 2.80 6.80 4.48
CA ILE A 16 4.15 6.24 4.40
C ILE A 16 4.14 4.95 3.56
N LEU A 17 3.19 4.05 3.80
CA LEU A 17 3.04 2.82 3.05
C LEU A 17 2.84 3.09 1.56
N VAL A 18 1.95 4.01 1.20
CA VAL A 18 1.68 4.36 -0.21
C VAL A 18 2.92 4.94 -0.87
N VAL A 19 3.66 5.83 -0.19
CA VAL A 19 4.90 6.40 -0.73
C VAL A 19 5.94 5.31 -0.95
N VAL A 20 6.22 4.49 0.05
CA VAL A 20 7.21 3.40 -0.05
C VAL A 20 6.81 2.40 -1.13
N TRP A 21 5.53 1.99 -1.17
CA TRP A 21 5.02 1.05 -2.16
C TRP A 21 5.11 1.60 -3.59
N SER A 22 4.80 2.89 -3.79
CA SER A 22 4.87 3.53 -5.11
C SER A 22 6.31 3.61 -5.60
N LEU A 23 7.26 3.95 -4.72
CA LEU A 23 8.68 3.98 -5.05
C LEU A 23 9.20 2.59 -5.40
N LEU A 24 8.89 1.57 -4.58
CA LEU A 24 9.24 0.18 -4.87
C LEU A 24 8.63 -0.27 -6.21
N GLY A 25 7.35 0.02 -6.45
CA GLY A 25 6.68 -0.28 -7.71
C GLY A 25 7.37 0.35 -8.91
N MET A 26 7.78 1.61 -8.82
CA MET A 26 8.56 2.29 -9.87
C MET A 26 9.92 1.64 -10.10
N THR A 27 10.67 1.32 -9.03
CA THR A 27 11.98 0.69 -9.18
C THR A 27 11.91 -0.66 -9.89
N VAL A 28 10.86 -1.46 -9.60
CA VAL A 28 10.65 -2.76 -10.26
C VAL A 28 10.13 -2.56 -11.69
N ALA A 29 9.23 -1.62 -11.94
CA ALA A 29 8.73 -1.34 -13.28
C ALA A 29 9.82 -0.87 -14.26
N GLN A 30 10.86 -0.18 -13.78
CA GLN A 30 11.97 0.31 -14.60
C GLN A 30 13.00 -0.78 -14.96
N THR A 31 12.84 -2.00 -14.46
CA THR A 31 13.79 -3.07 -14.75
C THR A 31 13.71 -3.49 -16.23
N PRO A 32 14.86 -3.78 -16.90
CA PRO A 32 14.90 -3.95 -18.36
C PRO A 32 13.98 -5.06 -18.91
N TRP A 33 13.94 -6.20 -18.22
CA TRP A 33 13.07 -7.33 -18.52
C TRP A 33 11.57 -7.01 -18.45
N LEU A 34 11.11 -6.16 -17.54
CA LEU A 34 9.70 -5.71 -17.49
C LEU A 34 9.44 -4.62 -18.54
N ALA A 35 10.34 -3.65 -18.68
CA ALA A 35 10.19 -2.54 -19.61
C ALA A 35 10.17 -2.98 -21.09
N ASN A 36 10.84 -4.09 -21.42
CA ASN A 36 10.86 -4.64 -22.78
C ASN A 36 9.61 -5.46 -23.14
N SER A 37 8.73 -5.78 -22.18
CA SER A 37 7.55 -6.62 -22.40
C SER A 37 6.29 -5.98 -21.81
N GLY A 38 5.48 -5.39 -22.69
CA GLY A 38 4.23 -4.72 -22.27
C GLY A 38 3.24 -5.65 -21.54
N LEU A 39 3.23 -6.95 -21.84
CA LEU A 39 2.38 -7.92 -21.16
C LEU A 39 2.85 -8.17 -19.71
N LEU A 40 4.16 -8.32 -19.49
CA LEU A 40 4.73 -8.46 -18.14
C LEU A 40 4.52 -7.19 -17.33
N GLN A 41 4.67 -6.03 -17.95
CA GLN A 41 4.43 -4.75 -17.32
C GLN A 41 2.95 -4.59 -16.91
N ALA A 42 1.99 -5.00 -17.76
CA ALA A 42 0.58 -4.99 -17.43
C ALA A 42 0.25 -5.91 -16.25
N ILE A 43 0.74 -7.16 -16.27
CA ILE A 43 0.56 -8.11 -15.18
C ILE A 43 1.18 -7.55 -13.89
N PHE A 44 2.39 -7.00 -13.98
CA PHE A 44 3.07 -6.39 -12.84
C PHE A 44 2.24 -5.26 -12.22
N TYR A 45 1.69 -4.34 -13.01
CA TYR A 45 0.86 -3.25 -12.47
C TYR A 45 -0.43 -3.76 -11.82
N VAL A 46 -1.05 -4.81 -12.37
CA VAL A 46 -2.22 -5.45 -11.72
C VAL A 46 -1.81 -6.06 -10.38
N VAL A 47 -0.71 -6.81 -10.34
CA VAL A 47 -0.24 -7.45 -9.11
C VAL A 47 0.22 -6.41 -8.09
N ALA A 48 0.94 -5.37 -8.49
CA ALA A 48 1.36 -4.28 -7.61
C ALA A 48 0.16 -3.47 -7.09
N GLY A 49 -0.85 -3.25 -7.95
CA GLY A 49 -2.11 -2.57 -7.64
C GLY A 49 -3.09 -3.39 -6.79
N LEU A 50 -2.97 -4.71 -6.75
CA LEU A 50 -3.73 -5.56 -5.82
C LEU A 50 -2.92 -5.88 -4.56
N GLY A 51 -1.60 -6.00 -4.69
CA GLY A 51 -0.68 -6.38 -3.62
C GLY A 51 -0.58 -5.36 -2.49
N TRP A 52 -0.75 -4.06 -2.77
CA TRP A 52 -0.71 -3.02 -1.72
C TRP A 52 -1.85 -3.12 -0.72
N VAL A 53 -2.95 -3.82 -1.06
CA VAL A 53 -4.09 -4.03 -0.16
C VAL A 53 -3.66 -4.89 1.03
N LEU A 54 -2.80 -5.89 0.82
CA LEU A 54 -2.34 -6.79 1.89
C LEU A 54 -1.73 -6.05 3.08
N PRO A 55 -0.76 -5.12 2.90
CA PRO A 55 -0.21 -4.35 4.01
C PRO A 55 -1.13 -3.20 4.46
N ALA A 56 -2.04 -2.69 3.62
CA ALA A 56 -2.99 -1.65 4.01
C ALA A 56 -4.11 -2.18 4.95
N MET A 57 -4.59 -3.41 4.72
CA MET A 57 -5.66 -4.05 5.50
C MET A 57 -5.44 -4.02 7.03
N PRO A 58 -4.30 -4.48 7.59
CA PRO A 58 -4.10 -4.48 9.04
C PRO A 58 -4.07 -3.07 9.63
N ILE A 59 -3.52 -2.08 8.90
CA ILE A 59 -3.49 -0.68 9.33
C ILE A 59 -4.91 -0.13 9.39
N VAL A 60 -5.71 -0.38 8.36
CA VAL A 60 -7.11 0.04 8.27
C VAL A 60 -7.95 -0.61 9.36
N ALA A 61 -7.83 -1.92 9.55
CA ALA A 61 -8.56 -2.66 10.57
C ALA A 61 -8.22 -2.18 11.99
N TRP A 62 -6.97 -1.80 12.24
CA TRP A 62 -6.55 -1.24 13.53
C TRP A 62 -7.14 0.15 13.76
N MET A 63 -7.13 1.04 12.76
CA MET A 63 -7.68 2.39 12.93
C MET A 63 -9.21 2.42 13.00
N SER A 64 -9.90 1.49 12.35
CA SER A 64 -11.36 1.39 12.35
C SER A 64 -11.92 0.65 13.57
N ARG A 65 -11.06 -0.03 14.34
CA ARG A 65 -11.46 -0.81 15.51
C ARG A 65 -12.28 0.07 16.47
N PRO A 66 -13.50 -0.32 16.87
CA PRO A 66 -14.28 0.42 17.85
C PRO A 66 -13.57 0.42 19.22
N ASP A 67 -13.64 1.53 19.96
CA ASP A 67 -13.24 1.51 21.36
C ASP A 67 -14.26 0.67 22.14
N ARG A 68 -13.78 -0.24 23.00
CA ARG A 68 -14.67 -1.06 23.84
C ARG A 68 -15.42 -0.10 24.79
N ALA A 69 -16.75 -0.22 24.79
CA ALA A 69 -17.64 0.47 25.72
C ALA A 69 -17.30 0.13 27.17
#